data_AF-A0A958UM04-F1
#
_entry.id   AF-A0A958UM04-F1
#
_cell.length_a   1.000
_cell.length_b   1.000
_cell.length_c   1.000
_cell.angle_alpha   90.00
_cell.angle_beta   90.00
_cell.angle_gamma   90.00
#
_symmetry.space_group_name_H-M   'P 1'
#
loop_
_entity.id
_entity.type
_entity.pdbx_description
1 polymer ?
#
loop_
_entity_poly.entity_id
_entity_poly.type
_entity_poly.pdbx_seq_one_letter_code
_entity_poly.pdbx_strand_id
1 'polypeptide(L)'
;MLTKLGENCTVLFQKYMPNAFVFAMLLTLITGIIAFAWLEATPIKIIQAWYDGFWSLLEFGMQIVLIIITGFAIALSPIVNKGIDKLTGFVKTPRQVYFFVVFIGAVLSLISFGWIVITCVLARELAIRIKGVNYPFLVACVYFSGGSWVTGLSSSIPLLLGTDKNYLIEAGVVSDIIPTSFTLGSALNIAIMVLYLIFAPLMIILLIPKTKNIKQLGDMLEDKTEKKKLSIKDEALSMNLSYKTISDRLNNGIILQIFIVLMGFTYIIYHFYTHGFQLNFNIMIFIFLIIGLALHKTPMRYVIAMKRSSNNISGILYQYPFYAGIMG
;
A
#
# COMPACT_ATOMS: atom_id res chain seq x y z
N MET A 1 -17.62 20.54 -18.62
CA MET A 1 -18.54 20.35 -17.47
C MET A 1 -17.91 19.50 -16.38
N LEU A 2 -17.54 18.24 -16.65
CA LEU A 2 -16.93 17.33 -15.65
C LEU A 2 -15.66 17.88 -14.98
N THR A 3 -14.73 18.47 -15.75
CA THR A 3 -13.51 19.07 -15.18
C THR A 3 -13.81 20.21 -14.21
N LYS A 4 -14.75 21.09 -14.55
CA LYS A 4 -15.18 22.20 -13.70
C LYS A 4 -15.88 21.72 -12.42
N LEU A 5 -16.68 20.65 -12.53
CA LEU A 5 -17.28 19.99 -11.38
C LEU A 5 -16.20 19.40 -10.46
N GLY A 6 -15.23 18.66 -11.02
CA GLY A 6 -14.12 18.10 -10.25
C GLY A 6 -13.27 19.16 -9.57
N GLU A 7 -13.00 20.29 -10.24
CA GLU A 7 -12.30 21.44 -9.66
C GLU A 7 -13.09 22.06 -8.49
N ASN A 8 -14.40 22.25 -8.65
CA ASN A 8 -15.25 22.74 -7.57
C ASN A 8 -15.28 21.79 -6.37
N CYS A 9 -15.44 20.48 -6.61
CA CYS A 9 -15.37 19.46 -5.56
C CYS A 9 -14.01 19.48 -4.86
N THR A 10 -12.92 19.65 -5.61
CA THR A 10 -11.57 19.76 -5.05
C THR A 10 -11.42 20.98 -4.16
N VAL A 11 -11.91 22.15 -4.59
CA VAL A 11 -11.86 23.39 -3.79
C VAL A 11 -12.68 23.23 -2.52
N LEU A 12 -13.88 22.65 -2.61
CA LEU A 12 -14.73 22.39 -1.45
C LEU A 12 -14.04 21.42 -0.47
N PHE A 13 -13.50 20.32 -0.99
CA PHE A 13 -12.78 19.33 -0.18
C PHE A 13 -11.56 19.94 0.50
N GLN A 14 -10.73 20.70 -0.21
CA GLN A 14 -9.56 21.38 0.37
C GLN A 14 -9.93 22.43 1.42
N LYS A 15 -11.11 23.06 1.29
CA LYS A 15 -11.58 24.07 2.24
C LYS A 15 -12.08 23.46 3.56
N TYR A 16 -12.72 22.30 3.51
CA TYR A 16 -13.43 21.72 4.67
C TYR A 16 -12.81 20.45 5.23
N MET A 17 -12.11 19.66 4.42
CA MET A 17 -11.50 18.41 4.89
C MET A 17 -10.25 18.72 5.73
N PRO A 18 -10.24 18.40 7.03
CA PRO A 18 -9.07 18.59 7.85
C PRO A 18 -8.01 17.52 7.53
N ASN A 19 -6.84 17.65 8.14
CA ASN A 19 -5.82 16.60 8.11
C ASN A 19 -6.41 15.26 8.61
N ALA A 20 -6.01 14.12 8.03
CA ALA A 20 -6.52 12.80 8.38
C ALA A 20 -6.43 12.48 9.89
N PHE A 21 -5.42 13.00 10.59
CA PHE A 21 -5.32 12.86 12.03
C PHE A 21 -6.37 13.66 12.80
N VAL A 22 -6.56 14.92 12.40
CA VAL A 22 -7.59 15.79 12.96
C VAL A 22 -8.97 15.20 12.70
N PHE A 23 -9.17 14.61 11.53
CA PHE A 23 -10.39 13.87 11.21
C PHE A 23 -10.61 12.70 12.19
N ALA A 24 -9.60 11.87 12.48
CA ALA A 24 -9.70 10.78 13.45
C ALA A 24 -10.02 11.28 14.88
N MET A 25 -9.43 12.39 15.30
CA MET A 25 -9.75 13.01 16.60
C MET A 25 -11.20 13.52 16.66
N LEU A 26 -11.66 14.23 15.62
CA LEU A 26 -13.04 14.69 15.53
C LEU A 26 -14.02 13.52 15.53
N LEU A 27 -13.72 12.46 14.77
CA LEU A 27 -14.56 11.26 14.71
C LEU A 27 -14.60 10.54 16.06
N THR A 28 -13.50 10.51 16.81
CA THR A 28 -13.47 10.01 18.19
C THR A 28 -14.44 10.76 19.09
N LEU A 29 -14.39 12.10 19.07
CA LEU A 29 -15.28 12.93 19.89
C LEU A 29 -16.75 12.77 19.48
N ILE A 30 -17.03 12.78 18.17
CA ILE A 30 -18.39 12.62 17.64
C ILE A 30 -18.96 11.25 18.03
N THR A 31 -18.17 10.18 17.87
CA THR A 31 -18.59 8.82 18.23
C THR A 31 -18.86 8.71 19.73
N GLY A 32 -18.01 9.31 20.57
CA GLY A 32 -18.24 9.37 22.02
C GLY A 32 -19.51 10.13 22.39
N ILE A 33 -19.80 11.26 21.75
CA ILE A 33 -21.04 12.03 21.98
C ILE A 33 -22.26 11.21 21.56
N ILE A 34 -22.20 10.51 20.42
CA ILE A 34 -23.30 9.66 19.95
C ILE A 34 -23.52 8.50 20.93
N ALA A 35 -22.47 7.85 21.41
CA ALA A 35 -22.57 6.78 22.40
C ALA A 35 -23.18 7.27 23.72
N PHE A 36 -22.80 8.47 24.18
CA PHE A 36 -23.38 9.08 25.38
C PHE A 36 -24.87 9.41 25.18
N ALA A 37 -25.23 10.05 24.07
CA ALA A 37 -26.58 10.56 23.84
C ALA A 37 -27.60 9.49 23.43
N TRP A 38 -27.17 8.47 22.66
CA TRP A 38 -28.07 7.49 22.06
C TRP A 38 -28.04 6.13 22.75
N LEU A 39 -26.89 5.73 23.29
CA LEU A 39 -26.72 4.44 23.98
C LEU A 39 -26.71 4.59 25.51
N GLU A 40 -26.91 5.82 26.01
CA GLU A 40 -26.91 6.16 27.44
C GLU A 40 -25.66 5.66 28.18
N ALA A 41 -24.53 5.53 27.47
CA ALA A 41 -23.28 5.05 28.04
C ALA A 41 -22.66 6.11 28.95
N THR A 42 -22.15 5.71 30.12
CA THR A 42 -21.49 6.65 31.03
C THR A 42 -20.18 7.17 30.42
N PRO A 43 -19.77 8.43 30.70
CA PRO A 43 -18.55 9.00 30.13
C PRO A 43 -17.30 8.14 30.41
N ILE A 44 -17.21 7.55 31.60
CA ILE A 44 -16.08 6.69 31.96
C ILE A 44 -16.07 5.39 31.15
N LYS A 45 -17.23 4.80 30.86
CA LYS A 45 -17.34 3.58 30.05
C LYS A 45 -16.92 3.85 28.61
N ILE A 46 -17.28 5.01 28.05
CA ILE A 46 -16.86 5.42 26.71
C ILE A 46 -15.34 5.58 26.64
N ILE A 47 -14.74 6.22 27.65
CA ILE A 47 -13.28 6.39 27.72
C ILE A 47 -12.56 5.04 27.87
N GLN A 48 -13.10 4.14 28.70
CA GLN A 48 -12.57 2.78 28.88
C GLN A 48 -12.64 1.99 27.58
N ALA A 49 -13.80 1.95 26.93
CA ALA A 49 -14.00 1.27 25.65
C ALA A 49 -13.04 1.80 24.58
N TRP A 50 -12.90 3.13 24.49
CA TRP A 50 -11.96 3.77 23.58
C TRP A 50 -10.50 3.39 23.88
N TYR A 51 -10.10 3.35 25.15
CA TYR A 51 -8.74 2.95 25.55
C TYR A 51 -8.47 1.47 25.25
N ASP A 52 -9.42 0.59 25.56
CA ASP A 52 -9.29 -0.85 25.29
C ASP A 52 -9.21 -1.10 23.78
N GLY A 53 -10.04 -0.40 23.01
CA GLY A 53 -10.02 -0.41 21.55
C GLY A 53 -8.71 0.13 20.96
N PHE A 54 -8.09 1.14 21.58
CA PHE A 54 -6.88 1.82 21.09
C PHE A 54 -5.73 0.85 20.76
N TRP A 55 -5.63 -0.24 21.50
CA TRP A 55 -4.56 -1.23 21.37
C TRP A 55 -4.92 -2.42 20.46
N SER A 56 -6.20 -2.57 20.09
CA SER A 56 -6.72 -3.75 19.39
C SER A 56 -6.15 -3.98 17.98
N LEU A 57 -5.68 -2.92 17.32
CA LEU A 57 -5.15 -2.98 15.95
C LEU A 57 -3.63 -2.76 15.87
N LEU A 58 -2.87 -2.89 16.96
CA LEU A 58 -1.41 -2.69 16.92
C LEU A 58 -0.69 -3.66 15.97
N GLU A 59 -1.00 -4.95 16.04
CA GLU A 59 -0.38 -5.96 15.16
C GLU A 59 -0.72 -5.66 13.69
N PHE A 60 -2.00 -5.43 13.39
CA PHE A 60 -2.45 -5.09 12.06
C PHE A 60 -1.81 -3.78 11.55
N GLY A 61 -1.74 -2.75 12.39
CA GLY A 61 -1.08 -1.49 12.09
C GLY A 61 0.39 -1.70 11.74
N MET A 62 1.12 -2.50 12.51
CA MET A 62 2.52 -2.85 12.22
C MET A 62 2.66 -3.63 10.91
N GLN A 63 1.73 -4.55 10.62
CA GLN A 63 1.71 -5.27 9.34
C GLN A 63 1.58 -4.30 8.14
N ILE A 64 0.67 -3.34 8.23
CA ILE A 64 0.48 -2.31 7.19
C ILE A 64 1.69 -1.36 7.09
N VAL A 65 2.32 -1.02 8.21
CA VAL A 65 3.57 -0.25 8.23
C VAL A 65 4.67 -1.01 7.49
N LEU A 66 4.90 -2.27 7.85
CA LEU A 66 5.98 -3.08 7.29
C LEU A 66 5.78 -3.38 5.80
N ILE A 67 4.56 -3.71 5.36
CA ILE A 67 4.31 -3.98 3.92
C ILE A 67 4.57 -2.74 3.07
N ILE A 68 4.20 -1.55 3.55
CA ILE A 68 4.44 -0.29 2.84
C ILE A 68 5.94 0.01 2.78
N ILE A 69 6.62 0.00 3.93
CA ILE A 69 8.05 0.32 4.01
C ILE A 69 8.88 -0.65 3.17
N THR A 70 8.63 -1.96 3.29
CA THR A 70 9.36 -2.97 2.52
C THR A 70 9.05 -2.89 1.03
N GLY A 71 7.80 -2.61 0.64
CA GLY A 71 7.43 -2.35 -0.76
C GLY A 71 8.18 -1.16 -1.37
N PHE A 72 8.25 -0.03 -0.65
CA PHE A 72 9.07 1.12 -1.05
C PHE A 72 10.57 0.77 -1.09
N ALA A 73 11.08 0.00 -0.13
CA ALA A 73 12.48 -0.40 -0.10
C ALA A 73 12.86 -1.25 -1.32
N ILE A 74 12.01 -2.21 -1.71
CA ILE A 74 12.16 -3.00 -2.94
C ILE A 74 12.26 -2.10 -4.17
N ALA A 75 11.37 -1.11 -4.27
CA ALA A 75 11.34 -0.23 -5.41
C ALA A 75 12.55 0.70 -5.53
N LEU A 76 13.13 1.09 -4.39
CA LEU A 76 14.40 1.84 -4.38
C LEU A 76 15.60 1.01 -4.83
N SER A 77 15.44 -0.31 -5.03
CA SER A 77 16.55 -1.16 -5.48
C SER A 77 17.03 -0.79 -6.89
N PRO A 78 18.32 -0.98 -7.20
CA PRO A 78 18.86 -0.72 -8.54
C PRO A 78 18.22 -1.60 -9.63
N ILE A 79 17.78 -2.81 -9.27
CA ILE A 79 17.17 -3.77 -10.21
C ILE A 79 15.78 -3.28 -10.61
N VAL A 80 14.96 -2.88 -9.63
CA VAL A 80 13.62 -2.36 -9.92
C VAL A 80 13.70 -1.03 -10.67
N ASN A 81 14.61 -0.14 -10.29
CA ASN A 81 14.86 1.10 -11.04
C ASN A 81 15.18 0.84 -12.52
N LYS A 82 16.09 -0.09 -12.82
CA LYS A 82 16.39 -0.50 -14.21
C LYS A 82 15.18 -1.10 -14.93
N GLY A 83 14.36 -1.87 -14.21
CA GLY A 83 13.11 -2.42 -14.74
C GLY A 83 12.12 -1.32 -15.14
N ILE A 84 11.96 -0.30 -14.29
CA ILE A 84 11.13 0.87 -14.57
C ILE A 84 11.71 1.69 -15.72
N ASP A 85 13.03 1.89 -15.78
CA ASP A 85 13.69 2.60 -16.89
C ASP A 85 13.40 1.88 -18.23
N LYS A 86 13.51 0.54 -18.26
CA LYS A 86 13.15 -0.26 -19.44
C LYS A 86 11.67 -0.13 -19.79
N LEU A 87 10.79 -0.09 -18.80
CA LEU A 87 9.35 0.10 -18.99
C LEU A 87 9.04 1.48 -19.61
N THR A 88 9.79 2.54 -19.27
CA THR A 88 9.64 3.85 -19.92
C THR A 88 10.08 3.86 -21.39
N GLY A 89 10.74 2.80 -21.85
CA GLY A 89 10.93 2.54 -23.29
C GLY A 89 9.62 2.27 -24.04
N PHE A 90 8.56 1.84 -23.35
CA PHE A 90 7.23 1.54 -23.91
C PHE A 90 6.16 2.55 -23.47
N VAL A 91 6.18 2.92 -22.19
CA VAL A 91 5.26 3.90 -21.60
C VAL A 91 5.92 5.28 -21.70
N LYS A 92 5.51 6.07 -22.70
CA LYS A 92 6.14 7.38 -23.03
C LYS A 92 5.23 8.57 -22.84
N THR A 93 3.91 8.35 -22.81
CA THR A 93 2.92 9.42 -22.75
C THR A 93 2.11 9.37 -21.46
N PRO A 94 1.61 10.51 -20.93
CA PRO A 94 0.76 10.52 -19.73
C PRO A 94 -0.45 9.60 -19.85
N ARG A 95 -1.07 9.53 -21.04
CA ARG A 95 -2.19 8.61 -21.32
C ARG A 95 -1.82 7.15 -21.12
N GLN A 96 -0.64 6.73 -21.58
CA GLN A 96 -0.13 5.38 -21.35
C GLN A 96 0.18 5.14 -19.88
N VAL A 97 0.69 6.14 -19.15
CA VAL A 97 0.94 6.03 -17.69
C VAL A 97 -0.35 5.72 -16.95
N TYR A 98 -1.41 6.51 -17.17
CA TYR A 98 -2.69 6.30 -16.49
C TYR A 98 -3.28 4.93 -16.80
N PHE A 99 -3.32 4.55 -18.08
CA PHE A 99 -3.82 3.24 -18.48
C PHE A 99 -3.02 2.11 -17.83
N PHE A 100 -1.70 2.17 -17.91
CA PHE A 100 -0.81 1.12 -17.42
C PHE A 100 -0.89 0.97 -15.90
N VAL A 101 -0.88 2.09 -15.15
CA VAL A 101 -1.01 2.08 -13.70
C VAL A 101 -2.35 1.51 -13.25
N VAL A 102 -3.44 1.84 -13.95
CA VAL A 102 -4.76 1.30 -13.60
C VAL A 102 -4.86 -0.18 -13.91
N PHE A 103 -4.36 -0.60 -15.07
CA PHE A 103 -4.37 -2.01 -15.46
C PHE A 103 -3.52 -2.86 -14.52
N ILE A 104 -2.26 -2.49 -14.29
CA ILE A 104 -1.36 -3.22 -13.39
C ILE A 104 -1.90 -3.20 -11.97
N GLY A 105 -2.40 -2.06 -11.50
CA GLY A 105 -3.00 -1.97 -10.18
C GLY A 105 -4.19 -2.89 -9.99
N ALA A 106 -5.08 -2.96 -10.98
CA ALA A 106 -6.20 -3.88 -10.95
C ALA A 106 -5.74 -5.34 -10.92
N VAL A 107 -4.78 -5.73 -11.77
CA VAL A 107 -4.24 -7.11 -11.78
C VAL A 107 -3.59 -7.47 -10.43
N LEU A 108 -2.78 -6.58 -9.87
CA LEU A 108 -2.11 -6.82 -8.59
C LEU A 108 -3.11 -6.92 -7.44
N SER A 109 -4.10 -6.02 -7.41
CA SER A 109 -5.13 -6.01 -6.36
C SER A 109 -6.08 -7.21 -6.42
N LEU A 110 -6.29 -7.82 -7.59
CA LEU A 110 -7.00 -9.10 -7.70
C LEU A 110 -6.28 -10.24 -6.97
N ILE A 111 -4.96 -10.17 -6.81
CA ILE A 111 -4.19 -11.20 -6.09
C ILE A 111 -4.19 -10.88 -4.60
N SER A 112 -3.82 -9.64 -4.25
CA SER A 112 -3.81 -9.17 -2.87
C SER A 112 -4.08 -7.67 -2.82
N PHE A 113 -5.02 -7.23 -1.99
CA PHE A 113 -5.27 -5.81 -1.78
C PHE A 113 -4.00 -5.07 -1.32
N GLY A 114 -3.12 -5.74 -0.56
CA GLY A 114 -1.85 -5.19 -0.08
C GLY A 114 -0.83 -4.91 -1.20
N TRP A 115 -1.00 -5.52 -2.37
CA TRP A 115 -0.10 -5.28 -3.52
C TRP A 115 -0.33 -3.93 -4.20
N ILE A 116 -1.35 -3.17 -3.78
CA ILE A 116 -1.56 -1.79 -4.21
C ILE A 116 -0.33 -0.90 -3.94
N VAL A 117 0.46 -1.23 -2.93
CA VAL A 117 1.73 -0.54 -2.62
C VAL A 117 2.68 -0.57 -3.81
N ILE A 118 2.77 -1.71 -4.51
CA ILE A 118 3.61 -1.86 -5.70
C ILE A 118 3.14 -0.89 -6.79
N THR A 119 1.83 -0.77 -6.98
CA THR A 119 1.20 0.17 -7.91
C THR A 119 1.49 1.62 -7.55
N CYS A 120 1.37 1.99 -6.26
CA CYS A 120 1.70 3.33 -5.78
C CYS A 120 3.13 3.70 -6.14
N VAL A 121 4.07 2.79 -5.90
CA VAL A 121 5.48 3.06 -6.20
C VAL A 121 5.70 3.16 -7.71
N LEU A 122 5.17 2.22 -8.49
CA LEU A 122 5.28 2.23 -9.95
C LEU A 122 4.75 3.55 -10.53
N ALA A 123 3.57 3.99 -10.08
CA ALA A 123 2.97 5.24 -10.53
C ALA A 123 3.86 6.45 -10.23
N ARG A 124 4.39 6.53 -9.00
CA ARG A 124 5.30 7.60 -8.59
C ARG A 124 6.56 7.63 -9.47
N GLU A 125 7.18 6.48 -9.69
CA GLU A 125 8.42 6.37 -10.48
C GLU A 125 8.21 6.69 -11.96
N LEU A 126 7.03 6.36 -12.53
CA LEU A 126 6.64 6.78 -13.87
C LEU A 126 6.41 8.29 -13.94
N ALA A 127 5.78 8.89 -12.92
CA ALA A 127 5.54 10.33 -12.85
C ALA A 127 6.83 11.17 -12.76
N ILE A 128 7.90 10.62 -12.15
CA ILE A 128 9.22 11.25 -12.12
C ILE A 128 9.84 11.30 -13.53
N ARG A 129 9.66 10.23 -14.31
CA ARG A 129 10.32 10.06 -15.62
C ARG A 129 9.53 10.70 -16.76
N ILE A 130 8.20 10.72 -16.68
CA ILE A 130 7.32 11.11 -17.77
C ILE A 130 6.69 12.46 -17.45
N LYS A 131 7.11 13.49 -18.19
CA LYS A 131 6.60 14.85 -18.04
C LYS A 131 5.14 14.96 -18.50
N GLY A 132 4.42 15.91 -17.92
CA GLY A 132 3.01 16.19 -18.27
C GLY A 132 2.00 15.27 -17.61
N VAL A 133 2.42 14.41 -16.68
CA VAL A 133 1.52 13.64 -15.84
C VAL A 133 0.93 14.56 -14.77
N ASN A 134 -0.40 14.78 -14.83
CA ASN A 134 -1.17 15.33 -13.72
C ASN A 134 -1.11 14.35 -12.54
N TYR A 135 -0.34 14.70 -11.52
CA TYR A 135 -0.04 13.83 -10.39
C TYR A 135 -1.25 13.58 -9.47
N PRO A 136 -2.07 14.59 -9.12
CA PRO A 136 -3.33 14.33 -8.39
C PRO A 136 -4.25 13.33 -9.10
N PHE A 137 -4.38 13.44 -10.43
CA PHE A 137 -5.16 12.47 -11.21
C PHE A 137 -4.50 11.09 -11.20
N LEU A 138 -3.17 11.00 -11.24
CA LEU A 138 -2.45 9.73 -11.10
C LEU A 138 -2.71 9.08 -9.74
N VAL A 139 -2.70 9.85 -8.66
CA VAL A 139 -3.04 9.36 -7.32
C VAL A 139 -4.47 8.80 -7.30
N ALA A 140 -5.42 9.50 -7.92
CA ALA A 140 -6.78 8.98 -8.08
C ALA A 140 -6.82 7.69 -8.92
N CYS A 141 -6.00 7.56 -9.97
CA CYS A 141 -5.88 6.34 -10.76
C CYS A 141 -5.36 5.15 -9.94
N VAL A 142 -4.36 5.37 -9.09
CA VAL A 142 -3.83 4.36 -8.17
C VAL A 142 -4.90 3.94 -7.16
N TYR A 143 -5.58 4.90 -6.52
CA TYR A 143 -6.66 4.58 -5.58
C TYR A 143 -7.78 3.80 -6.28
N PHE A 144 -8.19 4.25 -7.46
CA PHE A 144 -9.22 3.60 -8.25
C PHE A 144 -8.85 2.17 -8.58
N SER A 145 -7.64 1.89 -9.07
CA SER A 145 -7.22 0.55 -9.50
C SER A 145 -7.20 -0.49 -8.39
N GLY A 146 -7.05 -0.04 -7.13
CA GLY A 146 -7.18 -0.87 -5.95
C GLY A 146 -8.56 -1.52 -5.81
N GLY A 147 -9.62 -0.95 -6.40
CA GLY A 147 -11.01 -1.37 -6.23
C GLY A 147 -11.32 -2.82 -6.66
N SER A 148 -10.49 -3.41 -7.51
CA SER A 148 -10.62 -4.81 -7.93
C SER A 148 -10.45 -5.84 -6.79
N TRP A 149 -9.83 -5.45 -5.68
CA TRP A 149 -9.50 -6.36 -4.57
C TRP A 149 -10.69 -7.17 -4.02
N VAL A 150 -11.88 -6.55 -3.99
CA VAL A 150 -13.10 -7.15 -3.47
C VAL A 150 -13.61 -8.31 -4.34
N THR A 151 -13.16 -8.39 -5.58
CA THR A 151 -13.50 -9.48 -6.52
C THR A 151 -12.41 -10.54 -6.62
N GLY A 152 -11.25 -10.29 -6.00
CA GLY A 152 -10.04 -11.09 -6.12
C GLY A 152 -9.85 -12.12 -5.02
N LEU A 153 -8.69 -12.77 -5.06
CA LEU A 153 -8.28 -13.85 -4.14
C LEU A 153 -8.16 -13.40 -2.68
N SER A 154 -7.99 -12.10 -2.44
CA SER A 154 -7.86 -11.50 -1.11
C SER A 154 -9.14 -10.85 -0.60
N SER A 155 -10.29 -11.12 -1.23
CA SER A 155 -11.56 -10.54 -0.82
C SER A 155 -11.99 -11.08 0.55
N SER A 156 -12.12 -10.18 1.53
CA SER A 156 -12.34 -10.54 2.93
C SER A 156 -13.68 -11.23 3.17
N ILE A 157 -14.76 -10.77 2.53
CA ILE A 157 -16.11 -11.32 2.76
C ILE A 157 -16.25 -12.75 2.21
N PRO A 158 -15.90 -13.04 0.94
CA PRO A 158 -15.90 -14.42 0.43
C PRO A 158 -15.05 -15.39 1.24
N LEU A 159 -13.87 -14.94 1.72
CA LEU A 159 -13.01 -15.78 2.56
C LEU A 159 -13.64 -16.04 3.93
N LEU A 160 -14.23 -15.01 4.55
CA LEU A 160 -14.97 -15.15 5.81
C LEU A 160 -16.13 -16.14 5.67
N LEU A 161 -16.94 -16.01 4.61
CA LEU A 161 -18.09 -16.88 4.38
C LEU A 161 -17.68 -18.35 4.14
N GLY A 162 -16.50 -18.57 3.57
CA GLY A 162 -15.92 -19.91 3.40
C GLY A 162 -15.21 -20.46 4.63
N THR A 163 -15.22 -19.74 5.77
CA THR A 163 -14.55 -20.14 7.02
C THR A 163 -15.55 -20.74 8.00
N ASP A 164 -15.21 -21.88 8.60
CA ASP A 164 -16.01 -22.54 9.63
C ASP A 164 -16.20 -21.66 10.86
N LYS A 165 -17.38 -21.72 11.49
CA LYS A 165 -17.75 -20.95 12.69
C LYS A 165 -17.48 -19.45 12.55
N ASN A 166 -17.64 -18.90 11.35
CA ASN A 166 -17.60 -17.46 11.19
C ASN A 166 -18.78 -16.80 11.95
N TYR A 167 -18.63 -15.53 12.32
CA TYR A 167 -19.58 -14.84 13.18
C TYR A 167 -21.00 -14.74 12.58
N LEU A 168 -21.16 -14.83 11.24
CA LEU A 168 -22.47 -14.80 10.60
C LEU A 168 -23.23 -16.11 10.81
N ILE A 169 -22.51 -17.23 10.88
CA ILE A 169 -23.08 -18.53 11.26
C ILE A 169 -23.42 -18.54 12.74
N GLU A 170 -22.52 -18.08 13.60
CA GLU A 170 -22.76 -18.03 15.04
C GLU A 170 -23.92 -17.10 15.42
N ALA A 171 -24.12 -16.02 14.66
CA ALA A 171 -25.26 -15.11 14.82
C ALA A 171 -26.57 -15.64 14.20
N GLY A 172 -26.57 -16.82 13.57
CA GLY A 172 -27.75 -17.40 12.92
C GLY A 172 -28.21 -16.67 11.66
N VAL A 173 -27.35 -15.84 11.06
CA VAL A 173 -27.65 -15.10 9.81
C VAL A 173 -27.52 -16.02 8.59
N VAL A 174 -26.58 -16.97 8.63
CA VAL A 174 -26.35 -17.98 7.58
C VAL A 174 -26.29 -19.36 8.25
N SER A 175 -26.89 -20.39 7.63
CA SER A 175 -26.92 -21.74 8.21
C SER A 175 -25.59 -22.49 8.07
N ASP A 176 -24.91 -22.30 6.94
CA ASP A 176 -23.72 -23.06 6.55
C ASP A 176 -22.66 -22.16 5.90
N ILE A 177 -21.45 -22.67 5.76
CA ILE A 177 -20.39 -21.99 5.00
C ILE A 177 -20.81 -21.80 3.53
N ILE A 178 -20.41 -20.68 2.93
CA ILE A 178 -20.58 -20.43 1.50
C ILE A 178 -19.19 -20.51 0.84
N PRO A 179 -18.89 -21.59 0.09
CA PRO A 179 -17.57 -21.77 -0.50
C PRO A 179 -17.18 -20.67 -1.49
N THR A 180 -15.87 -20.42 -1.61
CA THR A 180 -15.33 -19.43 -2.56
C THR A 180 -15.64 -19.77 -4.03
N SER A 181 -15.91 -21.03 -4.35
CA SER A 181 -16.38 -21.45 -5.68
C SER A 181 -17.76 -20.86 -6.04
N PHE A 182 -18.65 -20.70 -5.06
CA PHE A 182 -19.96 -20.08 -5.25
C PHE A 182 -19.93 -18.55 -5.22
N THR A 183 -18.90 -17.96 -4.60
CA THR A 183 -18.74 -16.50 -4.50
C THR A 183 -17.74 -15.97 -5.53
N LEU A 184 -16.45 -16.10 -5.26
CA LEU A 184 -15.37 -15.65 -6.16
C LEU A 184 -15.37 -16.40 -7.50
N GLY A 185 -15.71 -17.68 -7.49
CA GLY A 185 -15.84 -18.52 -8.68
C GLY A 185 -17.13 -18.32 -9.48
N SER A 186 -18.06 -17.49 -9.00
CA SER A 186 -19.33 -17.26 -9.69
C SER A 186 -19.12 -16.58 -11.04
N ALA A 187 -19.99 -16.91 -12.01
CA ALA A 187 -19.99 -16.28 -13.33
C ALA A 187 -20.14 -14.75 -13.24
N LEU A 188 -20.93 -14.27 -12.27
CA LEU A 188 -21.09 -12.83 -12.02
C LEU A 188 -19.79 -12.18 -11.56
N ASN A 189 -19.09 -12.76 -10.59
CA ASN A 189 -17.81 -12.22 -10.12
C ASN A 189 -16.76 -12.22 -11.24
N ILE A 190 -16.68 -13.30 -12.02
CA ILE A 190 -15.77 -13.39 -13.17
C ILE A 190 -16.11 -12.32 -14.23
N ALA A 191 -17.39 -12.12 -14.53
CA ALA A 191 -17.82 -11.07 -15.44
C ALA A 191 -17.42 -9.68 -14.93
N ILE A 192 -17.60 -9.39 -13.64
CA ILE A 192 -17.19 -8.12 -13.02
C ILE A 192 -15.67 -7.97 -13.06
N MET A 193 -14.88 -9.01 -12.74
CA MET A 193 -13.42 -8.97 -12.83
C MET A 193 -12.95 -8.61 -14.24
N VAL A 194 -13.48 -9.29 -15.26
CA VAL A 194 -13.12 -9.06 -16.67
C VAL A 194 -13.55 -7.67 -17.11
N LEU A 195 -14.79 -7.27 -16.79
CA LEU A 195 -15.29 -5.94 -17.10
C LEU A 195 -14.41 -4.87 -16.43
N TYR A 196 -14.05 -5.05 -15.17
CA TYR A 196 -13.22 -4.11 -14.45
C TYR A 196 -11.82 -4.03 -15.06
N LEU A 197 -11.15 -5.15 -15.33
CA LEU A 197 -9.81 -5.18 -15.93
C LEU A 197 -9.75 -4.51 -17.30
N ILE A 198 -10.80 -4.61 -18.11
CA ILE A 198 -10.84 -4.04 -19.46
C ILE A 198 -11.37 -2.61 -19.43
N PHE A 199 -12.49 -2.37 -18.75
CA PHE A 199 -13.20 -1.10 -18.78
C PHE A 199 -12.57 -0.06 -17.87
N ALA A 200 -12.03 -0.42 -16.70
CA ALA A 200 -11.45 0.54 -15.76
C ALA A 200 -10.28 1.34 -16.39
N PRO A 201 -9.28 0.72 -17.05
CA PRO A 201 -8.21 1.45 -17.72
C PRO A 201 -8.71 2.32 -18.90
N LEU A 202 -9.70 1.82 -19.66
CA LEU A 202 -10.27 2.55 -20.80
C LEU A 202 -11.09 3.76 -20.35
N MET A 203 -11.87 3.61 -19.28
CA MET A 203 -12.67 4.68 -18.69
C MET A 203 -11.75 5.80 -18.17
N ILE A 204 -10.65 5.46 -17.50
CA ILE A 204 -9.70 6.45 -16.98
C ILE A 204 -9.10 7.30 -18.10
N ILE A 205 -8.87 6.73 -19.29
CA ILE A 205 -8.41 7.49 -20.46
C ILE A 205 -9.43 8.59 -20.85
N LEU A 206 -10.73 8.30 -20.77
CA LEU A 206 -11.79 9.26 -21.09
C LEU A 206 -11.89 10.38 -20.04
N LEU A 207 -11.50 10.08 -18.80
CA LEU A 207 -11.55 10.99 -17.65
C LEU A 207 -10.30 11.84 -17.47
N ILE A 208 -9.29 11.71 -18.34
CA ILE A 208 -8.05 12.50 -18.26
C ILE A 208 -8.41 14.00 -18.23
N PRO A 209 -7.97 14.75 -17.19
CA PRO A 209 -8.28 16.17 -17.07
C PRO A 209 -7.70 16.97 -18.24
N LYS A 210 -8.54 17.72 -18.93
CA LYS A 210 -8.14 18.63 -20.02
C LYS A 210 -7.74 20.02 -19.50
N THR A 211 -7.05 20.07 -18.36
CA THR A 211 -6.67 21.33 -17.72
C THR A 211 -5.38 21.91 -18.32
N LYS A 212 -5.31 23.24 -18.40
CA LYS A 212 -4.08 23.95 -18.84
C LYS A 212 -3.01 23.98 -17.74
N ASN A 213 -3.40 23.84 -16.47
CA ASN A 213 -2.49 23.91 -15.33
C ASN A 213 -2.26 22.51 -14.74
N ILE A 214 -1.37 21.76 -15.35
CA ILE A 214 -1.03 20.39 -14.93
C ILE A 214 -0.10 20.48 -13.71
N LYS A 215 -0.59 20.04 -12.54
CA LYS A 215 0.25 19.84 -11.35
C LYS A 215 1.02 18.54 -11.49
N GLN A 216 2.32 18.61 -11.72
CA GLN A 216 3.22 17.46 -11.77
C GLN A 216 3.74 17.12 -10.38
N LEU A 217 4.34 15.93 -10.23
CA LEU A 217 4.93 15.52 -8.95
C LEU A 217 5.95 16.54 -8.43
N GLY A 218 6.81 17.06 -9.31
CA GLY A 218 7.82 18.05 -8.95
C GLY A 218 7.25 19.36 -8.38
N ASP A 219 6.01 19.72 -8.74
CA ASP A 219 5.35 20.93 -8.21
C ASP A 219 4.85 20.74 -6.77
N MET A 220 4.72 19.48 -6.32
CA MET A 220 4.13 19.10 -5.04
C MET A 220 5.16 18.62 -4.01
N LEU A 221 6.42 18.48 -4.40
CA LEU A 221 7.49 18.13 -3.47
C LEU A 221 7.92 19.39 -2.70
N GLU A 222 7.89 19.32 -1.37
CA GLU A 222 8.30 20.42 -0.47
C GLU A 222 9.78 20.78 -0.62
N ASP A 223 10.60 19.80 -1.02
CA ASP A 223 12.05 19.93 -1.12
C ASP A 223 12.45 20.06 -2.61
N LYS A 224 12.39 21.29 -3.14
CA LYS A 224 12.88 21.63 -4.50
C LYS A 224 14.40 21.64 -4.60
N THR A 225 15.08 21.57 -3.46
CA THR A 225 16.53 21.38 -3.39
C THR A 225 16.86 19.94 -3.75
N GLU A 226 17.03 19.68 -5.05
CA GLU A 226 17.72 18.49 -5.53
C GLU A 226 19.19 18.51 -5.04
N LYS A 227 19.43 18.27 -3.75
CA LYS A 227 20.65 17.55 -3.38
C LYS A 227 20.49 16.20 -4.04
N LYS A 228 21.20 15.99 -5.15
CA LYS A 228 21.34 14.69 -5.83
C LYS A 228 21.50 13.64 -4.75
N LYS A 229 20.42 12.93 -4.39
CA LYS A 229 20.48 11.95 -3.31
C LYS A 229 21.52 10.94 -3.78
N LEU A 230 22.58 10.77 -2.99
CA LEU A 230 23.61 9.77 -3.23
C LEU A 230 22.92 8.45 -3.58
N SER A 231 23.49 7.67 -4.49
CA SER A 231 22.97 6.32 -4.70
C SER A 231 23.04 5.58 -3.38
N ILE A 232 22.13 4.63 -3.14
CA ILE A 232 22.14 3.84 -1.90
C ILE A 232 23.48 3.13 -1.69
N LYS A 233 24.15 2.74 -2.80
CA LYS A 233 25.48 2.18 -2.78
C LYS A 233 26.53 3.20 -2.32
N ASP A 234 26.50 4.42 -2.85
CA ASP A 234 27.50 5.43 -2.54
C ASP A 234 27.32 5.97 -1.12
N GLU A 235 26.06 6.12 -0.67
CA GLU A 235 25.75 6.43 0.73
C GLU A 235 26.30 5.35 1.67
N ALA A 236 26.07 4.07 1.36
CA ALA A 236 26.60 2.96 2.16
C ALA A 236 28.14 2.98 2.23
N LEU A 237 28.83 3.29 1.13
CA LEU A 237 30.28 3.37 1.09
C LEU A 237 30.83 4.61 1.81
N SER A 238 30.10 5.73 1.78
CA SER A 238 30.48 6.96 2.47
C SER A 238 30.46 6.85 3.99
N MET A 239 29.77 5.84 4.52
CA MET A 239 29.68 5.55 5.96
C MET A 239 30.80 4.63 6.45
N ASN A 240 31.68 4.16 5.56
CA ASN A 240 32.84 3.34 5.95
C ASN A 240 33.89 4.19 6.67
N LEU A 241 34.63 3.56 7.57
CA LEU A 241 35.78 4.18 8.22
C LEU A 241 36.96 4.28 7.24
N SER A 242 37.89 5.19 7.52
CA SER A 242 39.08 5.42 6.70
C SER A 242 40.07 4.25 6.71
N TYR A 243 39.91 3.32 7.65
CA TYR A 243 40.74 2.13 7.82
C TYR A 243 39.89 0.85 7.74
N LYS A 244 40.54 -0.30 7.48
CA LYS A 244 39.84 -1.58 7.35
C LYS A 244 39.30 -2.03 8.71
N THR A 245 37.97 -2.23 8.79
CA THR A 245 37.31 -2.72 10.00
C THR A 245 36.45 -3.96 9.73
N ILE A 246 36.27 -4.79 10.77
CA ILE A 246 35.34 -5.93 10.73
C ILE A 246 33.90 -5.41 10.58
N SER A 247 33.58 -4.28 11.21
CA SER A 247 32.26 -3.62 11.12
C SER A 247 31.89 -3.33 9.66
N ASP A 248 32.75 -2.62 8.92
CA ASP A 248 32.47 -2.25 7.52
C ASP A 248 32.36 -3.49 6.62
N ARG A 249 33.15 -4.53 6.92
CA ARG A 249 33.08 -5.82 6.21
C ARG A 249 31.77 -6.56 6.49
N LEU A 250 31.19 -6.48 7.69
CA LEU A 250 29.87 -7.05 7.98
C LEU A 250 28.75 -6.23 7.34
N ASN A 251 28.84 -4.89 7.45
CA ASN A 251 27.85 -3.96 6.91
C ASN A 251 27.75 -4.00 5.38
N ASN A 252 28.89 -4.14 4.70
CA ASN A 252 28.97 -4.16 3.23
C ASN A 252 29.29 -5.54 2.64
N GLY A 253 29.46 -6.55 3.48
CA GLY A 253 29.65 -7.93 3.06
C GLY A 253 28.37 -8.56 2.54
N ILE A 254 28.48 -9.38 1.50
CA ILE A 254 27.33 -10.04 0.87
C ILE A 254 27.00 -11.38 1.57
N ILE A 255 28.00 -12.02 2.19
CA ILE A 255 27.90 -13.39 2.71
C ILE A 255 26.78 -13.53 3.74
N LEU A 256 26.77 -12.67 4.78
CA LEU A 256 25.74 -12.71 5.82
C LEU A 256 24.33 -12.58 5.24
N GLN A 257 24.16 -11.62 4.32
CA GLN A 257 22.88 -11.37 3.68
C GLN A 257 22.44 -12.53 2.79
N ILE A 258 23.36 -13.15 2.04
CA ILE A 258 23.03 -14.33 1.22
C ILE A 258 22.49 -15.46 2.09
N PHE A 259 23.12 -15.76 3.23
CA PHE A 259 22.63 -16.83 4.11
C PHE A 259 21.21 -16.54 4.60
N ILE A 260 20.94 -15.33 5.09
CA ILE A 260 19.60 -14.93 5.54
C ILE A 260 18.59 -14.99 4.40
N VAL A 261 18.96 -14.51 3.21
CA VAL A 261 18.11 -14.55 2.01
C VAL A 261 17.82 -15.99 1.59
N LEU A 262 18.81 -16.89 1.61
CA LEU A 262 18.63 -18.30 1.29
C LEU A 262 17.72 -19.01 2.30
N MET A 263 17.90 -18.75 3.60
CA MET A 263 17.01 -19.27 4.65
C MET A 263 15.58 -18.78 4.43
N GLY A 264 15.42 -17.48 4.15
CA GLY A 264 14.11 -16.89 3.88
C GLY A 264 13.43 -17.46 2.64
N PHE A 265 14.14 -17.57 1.52
CA PHE A 265 13.60 -18.21 0.32
C PHE A 265 13.23 -19.68 0.53
N THR A 266 14.03 -20.42 1.29
CA THR A 266 13.72 -21.80 1.66
C THR A 266 12.41 -21.88 2.42
N TYR A 267 12.18 -21.00 3.40
CA TYR A 267 10.92 -20.96 4.13
C TYR A 267 9.73 -20.54 3.25
N ILE A 268 9.92 -19.55 2.36
CA ILE A 268 8.87 -19.13 1.41
C ILE A 268 8.45 -20.32 0.54
N ILE A 269 9.40 -21.07 -0.03
CA ILE A 269 9.12 -22.26 -0.82
C ILE A 269 8.41 -23.33 0.03
N TYR A 270 8.92 -23.58 1.23
CA TYR A 270 8.34 -24.53 2.17
C TYR A 270 6.88 -24.18 2.51
N HIS A 271 6.58 -22.91 2.81
CA HIS A 271 5.23 -22.42 3.11
C HIS A 271 4.25 -22.72 1.98
N PHE A 272 4.58 -22.33 0.75
CA PHE A 272 3.70 -22.57 -0.41
C PHE A 272 3.61 -24.05 -0.82
N TYR A 273 4.66 -24.83 -0.56
CA TYR A 273 4.62 -26.28 -0.78
C TYR A 273 3.69 -27.00 0.20
N THR A 274 3.70 -26.59 1.47
CA THR A 274 2.96 -27.25 2.56
C THR A 274 1.53 -26.77 2.68
N HIS A 275 1.27 -25.48 2.49
CA HIS A 275 -0.04 -24.86 2.71
C HIS A 275 -0.75 -24.47 1.39
N GLY A 276 -0.13 -24.72 0.24
CA GLY A 276 -0.62 -24.23 -1.05
C GLY A 276 -0.51 -22.72 -1.18
N PHE A 277 -1.30 -22.09 -2.06
CA PHE A 277 -1.29 -20.64 -2.29
C PHE A 277 -2.01 -19.86 -1.17
N GLN A 278 -1.53 -19.99 0.06
CA GLN A 278 -2.07 -19.31 1.24
C GLN A 278 -1.30 -18.01 1.52
N LEU A 279 -1.83 -16.89 1.04
CA LEU A 279 -1.29 -15.55 1.30
C LEU A 279 -1.98 -14.92 2.53
N ASN A 280 -1.17 -14.41 3.46
CA ASN A 280 -1.59 -13.52 4.54
C ASN A 280 -0.57 -12.36 4.68
N PHE A 281 -0.82 -11.40 5.57
CA PHE A 281 0.10 -10.27 5.74
C PHE A 281 1.50 -10.69 6.16
N ASN A 282 1.62 -11.65 7.09
CA ASN A 282 2.91 -12.06 7.63
C ASN A 282 3.81 -12.67 6.56
N ILE A 283 3.31 -13.65 5.79
CA ILE A 283 4.10 -14.25 4.70
C ILE A 283 4.39 -13.23 3.60
N MET A 284 3.47 -12.31 3.30
CA MET A 284 3.69 -11.26 2.31
C MET A 284 4.77 -10.26 2.73
N ILE A 285 4.72 -9.79 3.98
CA ILE A 285 5.77 -8.93 4.56
C ILE A 285 7.10 -9.66 4.55
N PHE A 286 7.11 -10.95 4.90
CA PHE A 286 8.32 -11.77 4.88
C PHE A 286 8.89 -11.88 3.46
N ILE A 287 8.07 -12.18 2.45
CA ILE A 287 8.47 -12.18 1.04
C ILE A 287 9.07 -10.82 0.65
N PHE A 288 8.40 -9.72 1.01
CA PHE A 288 8.89 -8.38 0.66
C PHE A 288 10.22 -8.06 1.34
N LEU A 289 10.40 -8.47 2.60
CA LEU A 289 11.64 -8.29 3.34
C LEU A 289 12.79 -9.10 2.72
N ILE A 290 12.56 -10.37 2.40
CA ILE A 290 13.57 -11.25 1.79
C ILE A 290 13.93 -10.80 0.38
N ILE A 291 12.95 -10.41 -0.44
CA ILE A 291 13.18 -9.84 -1.77
C ILE A 291 13.94 -8.51 -1.65
N GLY A 292 13.53 -7.64 -0.73
CA GLY A 292 14.19 -6.36 -0.46
C GLY A 292 15.67 -6.55 -0.11
N LEU A 293 15.97 -7.46 0.81
CA LEU A 293 17.34 -7.86 1.12
C LEU A 293 18.05 -8.36 -0.15
N ALA A 294 17.50 -9.34 -0.87
CA ALA A 294 18.15 -9.90 -2.06
C ALA A 294 18.51 -8.82 -3.10
N LEU A 295 17.61 -7.86 -3.36
CA LEU A 295 17.77 -6.82 -4.36
C LEU A 295 18.82 -5.76 -3.99
N HIS A 296 19.01 -5.49 -2.69
CA HIS A 296 19.98 -4.50 -2.20
C HIS A 296 21.40 -5.07 -2.00
N LYS A 297 21.56 -6.39 -2.02
CA LYS A 297 22.83 -7.16 -1.97
C LYS A 297 23.65 -7.09 -0.66
N THR A 298 23.71 -5.95 0.02
CA THR A 298 24.45 -5.80 1.29
C THR A 298 23.58 -5.24 2.40
N PRO A 299 23.86 -5.57 3.68
CA PRO A 299 23.01 -5.16 4.81
C PRO A 299 22.84 -3.65 4.89
N MET A 300 23.95 -2.91 4.75
CA MET A 300 23.92 -1.45 4.87
C MET A 300 23.08 -0.78 3.79
N ARG A 301 23.09 -1.31 2.56
CA ARG A 301 22.24 -0.79 1.48
C ARG A 301 20.77 -0.98 1.79
N TYR A 302 20.40 -2.14 2.34
CA TYR A 302 19.02 -2.39 2.75
C TYR A 302 18.61 -1.51 3.94
N VAL A 303 19.48 -1.30 4.93
CA VAL A 303 19.24 -0.37 6.05
C VAL A 303 18.95 1.05 5.55
N ILE A 304 19.76 1.56 4.63
CA ILE A 304 19.54 2.88 4.02
C ILE A 304 18.21 2.92 3.24
N ALA A 305 17.90 1.87 2.48
CA ALA A 305 16.63 1.76 1.76
C ALA A 305 15.42 1.78 2.70
N MET A 306 15.48 1.03 3.80
CA MET A 306 14.45 1.01 4.85
C MET A 306 14.31 2.39 5.48
N LYS A 307 15.41 3.02 5.89
CA LYS A 307 15.40 4.38 6.47
C LYS A 307 14.71 5.40 5.56
N ARG A 308 15.06 5.40 4.26
CA ARG A 308 14.44 6.29 3.26
C ARG A 308 12.95 6.00 3.08
N SER A 309 12.56 4.73 3.18
CA SER A 309 11.16 4.29 3.02
C SER A 309 10.31 4.62 4.24
N SER A 310 10.88 4.52 5.45
CA SER A 310 10.18 4.81 6.70
C SER A 310 9.73 6.27 6.84
N ASN A 311 10.39 7.22 6.18
CA ASN A 311 9.96 8.62 6.19
C ASN A 311 8.55 8.82 5.58
N ASN A 312 8.06 7.87 4.78
CA ASN A 312 6.76 7.95 4.11
C ASN A 312 5.60 7.38 4.95
N ILE A 313 5.86 6.80 6.14
CA ILE A 313 4.86 6.05 6.91
C ILE A 313 4.35 6.78 8.17
N SER A 314 4.89 7.95 8.49
CA SER A 314 4.63 8.66 9.75
C SER A 314 3.14 8.81 10.04
N GLY A 315 2.33 9.20 9.05
CA GLY A 315 0.88 9.36 9.18
C GLY A 315 0.15 8.10 9.66
N ILE A 316 0.56 6.93 9.18
CA ILE A 316 -0.09 5.65 9.53
C ILE A 316 0.23 5.26 10.97
N LEU A 317 1.46 5.51 11.42
CA LEU A 317 1.98 5.01 12.70
C LEU A 317 1.20 5.52 13.92
N TYR A 318 0.74 6.77 13.89
CA TYR A 318 -0.01 7.36 15.01
C TYR A 318 -1.53 7.44 14.77
N GLN A 319 -2.01 7.24 13.53
CA GLN A 319 -3.45 7.30 13.23
C GLN A 319 -4.19 5.99 13.53
N TYR A 320 -3.56 4.84 13.26
CA TYR A 320 -4.21 3.54 13.45
C TYR A 320 -4.75 3.30 14.87
N PRO A 321 -4.02 3.64 15.94
CA PRO A 321 -4.53 3.51 17.30
C PRO A 321 -5.80 4.34 17.56
N PHE A 322 -5.92 5.53 16.97
CA PHE A 322 -7.15 6.33 17.10
C PHE A 322 -8.34 5.70 16.40
N TYR A 323 -8.16 5.14 15.21
CA TYR A 323 -9.22 4.40 14.52
C TYR A 323 -9.63 3.14 15.30
N ALA A 324 -8.67 2.45 15.91
CA ALA A 324 -8.93 1.30 16.79
C ALA A 324 -9.71 1.72 18.03
N GLY A 325 -9.37 2.86 18.63
CA GLY A 325 -10.11 3.41 19.77
C GLY A 325 -11.55 3.78 19.42
N ILE A 326 -11.83 4.24 18.20
CA ILE A 326 -13.21 4.51 17.74
C ILE A 326 -14.02 3.21 17.61
N MET A 327 -13.36 2.09 17.33
CA MET A 327 -14.00 0.77 17.17
C MET A 327 -14.36 0.11 18.52
N GLY A 328 -13.62 0.42 19.59
CA GLY A 328 -13.88 -0.09 20.94
C GLY A 328 -15.07 0.59 21.59
#